data_AF-A0A4Y8TY52-F1
#
_entry.id   AF-A0A4Y8TY52-F1
#
_cell.length_a   1.000
_cell.length_b   1.000
_cell.length_c   1.000
_cell.angle_alpha   90.00
_cell.angle_beta   90.00
_cell.angle_gamma   90.00
#
_symmetry.space_group_name_H-M   'P 1'
#
loop_
_entity.id
_entity.type
_entity.pdbx_description
1 polymer ?
#
loop_
_entity_poly.entity_id
_entity_poly.type
_entity_poly.pdbx_seq_one_letter_code
_entity_poly.pdbx_strand_id
1 'polypeptide(L)'
;MDSRPVRDKGDEFRPDELELLALLCSGSDDESAKARQQFKYARWGGYQFDDCDCFCISFPSKRDCESVRHAGGPFSTAAVSKDGTVLGLLDLWLLDGYLHSVEYMPFEDDPGHLPTTRDYTLEFSGRN
;
A
#
# COMPACT_ATOMS: atom_id res chain seq x y z
N MET A 1 -19.47 -9.32 -13.32
CA MET A 1 -18.98 -10.45 -12.50
C MET A 1 -17.54 -10.17 -12.26
N ASP A 2 -17.19 -9.88 -11.01
CA ASP A 2 -15.83 -9.66 -10.58
C ASP A 2 -15.03 -10.95 -10.83
N SER A 3 -14.13 -10.93 -11.80
CA SER A 3 -13.30 -12.07 -12.21
C SER A 3 -12.07 -12.25 -11.34
N ARG A 4 -11.97 -11.52 -10.22
CA ARG A 4 -10.84 -11.62 -9.29
C ARG A 4 -10.91 -12.95 -8.52
N PRO A 5 -9.75 -13.63 -8.31
CA PRO A 5 -9.71 -14.85 -7.52
C PRO A 5 -10.27 -14.59 -6.12
N VAL A 6 -11.14 -15.49 -5.65
CA VAL A 6 -11.64 -15.47 -4.27
C VAL A 6 -10.44 -15.58 -3.33
N ARG A 7 -10.30 -14.60 -2.43
CA ARG A 7 -9.29 -14.56 -1.38
C ARG A 7 -9.95 -14.32 -0.05
N ASP A 8 -9.38 -14.89 0.99
CA ASP A 8 -9.83 -14.71 2.35
C ASP A 8 -8.96 -13.69 3.09
N LYS A 9 -9.59 -12.94 3.99
CA LYS A 9 -8.85 -12.06 4.89
C LYS A 9 -7.87 -12.88 5.72
N GLY A 10 -6.62 -12.47 5.74
CA GLY A 10 -5.52 -13.19 6.40
C GLY A 10 -4.61 -13.95 5.43
N ASP A 11 -4.96 -14.00 4.14
CA ASP A 11 -4.10 -14.57 3.10
C ASP A 11 -2.76 -13.83 2.95
N GLU A 12 -1.79 -14.50 2.35
CA GLU A 12 -0.55 -13.85 1.93
C GLU A 12 -0.81 -12.81 0.84
N PHE A 13 0.02 -11.77 0.82
CA PHE A 13 0.03 -10.79 -0.26
C PHE A 13 0.53 -11.44 -1.55
N ARG A 14 -0.01 -10.98 -2.68
CA ARG A 14 0.51 -11.33 -4.01
C ARG A 14 1.86 -10.65 -4.24
N PRO A 15 2.69 -11.16 -5.17
CA PRO A 15 3.99 -10.56 -5.49
C PRO A 15 3.91 -9.05 -5.76
N ASP A 16 2.96 -8.61 -6.59
CA ASP A 16 2.83 -7.20 -6.95
C ASP A 16 2.44 -6.35 -5.70
N GLU A 17 1.53 -6.85 -4.84
CA GLU A 17 1.16 -6.19 -3.58
C GLU A 17 2.36 -6.08 -2.60
N LEU A 18 3.19 -7.12 -2.54
CA LEU A 18 4.41 -7.13 -1.72
C LEU A 18 5.40 -6.07 -2.20
N GLU A 19 5.57 -5.92 -3.52
CA GLU A 19 6.47 -4.91 -4.10
C GLU A 19 5.99 -3.49 -3.77
N LEU A 20 4.69 -3.23 -3.88
CA LEU A 20 4.10 -1.94 -3.51
C LEU A 20 4.35 -1.62 -2.02
N LEU A 21 4.05 -2.57 -1.13
CA LEU A 21 4.26 -2.39 0.30
C LEU A 21 5.73 -2.22 0.66
N ALA A 22 6.61 -2.98 0.01
CA ALA A 22 8.05 -2.85 0.21
C ALA A 22 8.55 -1.45 -0.19
N LEU A 23 8.08 -0.92 -1.32
CA LEU A 23 8.38 0.44 -1.77
C LEU A 23 7.86 1.48 -0.78
N LEU A 24 6.59 1.39 -0.39
CA LEU A 24 5.96 2.35 0.51
C LEU A 24 6.56 2.32 1.93
N CYS A 25 7.10 1.18 2.37
CA CYS A 25 7.81 1.04 3.65
C CYS A 25 9.32 1.30 3.55
N SER A 26 9.86 1.71 2.38
CA SER A 26 11.30 1.74 2.12
C SER A 26 12.05 2.95 2.73
N GLY A 27 11.34 3.92 3.31
CA GLY A 27 11.94 5.11 3.93
C GLY A 27 13.05 4.78 4.94
N SER A 28 14.05 5.64 5.07
CA SER A 28 15.23 5.34 5.90
C SER A 28 15.09 5.73 7.38
N ASP A 29 14.00 6.39 7.76
CA ASP A 29 13.77 6.85 9.13
C ASP A 29 13.24 5.76 10.08
N ASP A 30 13.22 6.09 11.37
CA ASP A 30 12.80 5.18 12.45
C ASP A 30 11.34 4.74 12.31
N GLU A 31 10.47 5.62 11.83
CA GLU A 31 9.04 5.31 11.65
C GLU A 31 8.85 4.34 10.47
N SER A 32 9.64 4.49 9.41
CA SER A 32 9.71 3.54 8.31
C SER A 32 10.31 2.20 8.75
N ALA A 33 11.25 2.18 9.70
CA ALA A 33 11.75 0.95 10.30
C ALA A 33 10.65 0.18 11.06
N LYS A 34 9.80 0.88 11.80
CA LYS A 34 8.61 0.29 12.45
C LYS A 34 7.58 -0.19 11.43
N ALA A 35 7.34 0.57 10.37
CA ALA A 35 6.47 0.16 9.26
C ALA A 35 6.97 -1.15 8.62
N ARG A 36 8.28 -1.28 8.36
CA ARG A 36 8.88 -2.54 7.90
C ARG A 36 8.76 -3.68 8.90
N GLN A 37 8.84 -3.41 10.20
CA GLN A 37 8.59 -4.43 11.23
C GLN A 37 7.15 -4.92 11.15
N GLN A 38 6.18 -4.01 11.07
CA GLN A 38 4.76 -4.34 10.91
C GLN A 38 4.51 -5.15 9.64
N PHE A 39 5.10 -4.75 8.51
CA PHE A 39 4.94 -5.43 7.22
C PHE A 39 5.28 -6.94 7.29
N LYS A 40 6.24 -7.35 8.12
CA LYS A 40 6.59 -8.78 8.29
C LYS A 40 5.42 -9.64 8.80
N TYR A 41 4.52 -9.05 9.57
CA TYR A 41 3.36 -9.73 10.17
C TYR A 41 2.04 -9.39 9.47
N ALA A 42 2.08 -8.44 8.53
CA ALA A 42 0.93 -8.03 7.76
C ALA A 42 0.42 -9.18 6.88
N ARG A 43 -0.89 -9.19 6.69
CA ARG A 43 -1.61 -10.10 5.80
C ARG A 43 -2.63 -9.33 4.99
N TRP A 44 -3.02 -9.90 3.87
CA TRP A 44 -4.03 -9.29 3.02
C TRP A 44 -5.36 -9.17 3.77
N GLY A 45 -5.94 -7.97 3.74
CA GLY A 45 -7.06 -7.57 4.59
C GLY A 45 -8.42 -7.57 3.89
N GLY A 46 -8.45 -7.83 2.58
CA GLY A 46 -9.63 -7.59 1.74
C GLY A 46 -9.39 -6.46 0.73
N TYR A 47 -10.24 -6.40 -0.30
CA TYR A 47 -10.38 -5.18 -1.09
C TYR A 47 -11.01 -4.08 -0.24
N GLN A 48 -10.54 -2.84 -0.42
CA GLN A 48 -11.04 -1.71 0.34
C GLN A 48 -12.40 -1.22 -0.17
N PHE A 49 -12.59 -1.27 -1.49
CA PHE A 49 -13.81 -0.87 -2.18
C PHE A 49 -14.22 -1.92 -3.20
N ASP A 50 -15.51 -2.02 -3.47
CA ASP A 50 -16.02 -2.85 -4.57
C ASP A 50 -15.45 -2.31 -5.90
N ASP A 51 -15.01 -3.22 -6.77
CA ASP A 51 -14.39 -2.92 -8.06
C ASP A 51 -13.05 -2.10 -8.05
N CYS A 52 -12.49 -1.72 -6.88
CA CYS A 52 -11.10 -1.20 -6.79
C CYS A 52 -10.13 -2.32 -6.39
N ASP A 53 -8.92 -2.30 -6.96
CA ASP A 53 -7.81 -3.17 -6.53
C ASP A 53 -7.05 -2.62 -5.31
N CYS A 54 -7.47 -1.46 -4.80
CA CYS A 54 -7.13 -0.93 -3.48
C CYS A 54 -7.37 -2.01 -2.41
N PHE A 55 -6.44 -2.19 -1.49
CA PHE A 55 -6.54 -3.28 -0.52
C PHE A 55 -6.23 -2.84 0.90
N CYS A 56 -6.93 -3.49 1.83
CA CYS A 56 -6.70 -3.37 3.26
C CYS A 56 -5.58 -4.32 3.71
N ILE A 57 -4.97 -3.97 4.83
CA ILE A 57 -3.93 -4.72 5.51
C ILE A 57 -4.53 -5.20 6.84
N SER A 58 -4.33 -6.47 7.13
CA SER A 58 -4.73 -7.07 8.38
C SER A 58 -3.53 -7.58 9.16
N PHE A 59 -3.68 -7.64 10.47
CA PHE A 59 -2.69 -8.21 11.36
C PHE A 59 -3.32 -9.37 12.13
N PRO A 60 -2.71 -10.57 12.11
CA PRO A 60 -3.10 -11.65 13.00
C PRO A 60 -2.98 -11.25 14.47
N SER A 61 -1.97 -10.42 14.80
CA SER A 61 -1.77 -9.82 16.12
C SER A 61 -1.02 -8.49 15.99
N LYS A 62 -1.64 -7.40 16.46
CA LYS A 62 -1.00 -6.06 16.50
C LYS A 62 0.00 -5.91 17.65
N ARG A 63 -0.01 -6.82 18.63
CA ARG A 63 0.81 -6.72 19.86
C ARG A 63 2.29 -6.97 19.61
N ASP A 64 2.62 -7.57 18.48
CA ASP A 64 3.98 -7.99 18.14
C ASP A 64 4.78 -6.91 17.40
N CYS A 65 4.19 -5.72 17.20
CA CYS A 65 4.80 -4.62 16.46
C CYS A 65 4.65 -3.28 17.18
N GLU A 66 5.63 -2.40 16.98
CA GLU A 66 5.58 -1.03 17.48
C GLU A 66 4.66 -0.16 16.61
N SER A 67 3.92 0.75 17.25
CA SER A 67 3.08 1.73 16.56
C SER A 67 3.95 2.80 15.88
N VAL A 68 3.62 3.11 14.64
CA VAL A 68 4.20 4.19 13.85
C VAL A 68 3.57 5.53 14.26
N ARG A 69 4.39 6.58 14.35
CA ARG A 69 3.93 7.97 14.53
C ARG A 69 3.91 8.67 13.17
N HIS A 70 2.82 9.38 12.88
CA HIS A 70 2.69 10.19 11.66
C HIS A 70 1.86 11.44 11.93
N ALA A 71 1.99 12.46 11.08
CA ALA A 71 1.36 13.77 11.25
C ALA A 71 -0.11 13.85 10.74
N GLY A 72 -0.73 12.71 10.42
CA GLY A 72 -2.00 12.64 9.69
C GLY A 72 -1.80 12.46 8.18
N GLY A 73 -2.88 12.18 7.46
CA GLY A 73 -2.82 11.83 6.03
C GLY A 73 -2.17 10.47 5.75
N PRO A 74 -1.80 10.21 4.48
CA PRO A 74 -1.01 9.04 4.11
C PRO A 74 0.30 9.04 4.88
N PHE A 75 0.69 7.87 5.40
CA PHE A 75 2.00 7.72 6.01
C PHE A 75 3.11 7.88 4.99
N SER A 76 2.99 7.22 3.84
CA SER A 76 3.93 7.38 2.75
C SER A 76 3.24 7.33 1.39
N THR A 77 3.90 7.92 0.41
CA THR A 77 3.38 8.07 -0.95
C THR A 77 4.44 7.67 -1.96
N ALA A 78 4.01 7.04 -3.05
CA ALA A 78 4.80 6.82 -4.25
C ALA A 78 4.12 7.44 -5.46
N ALA A 79 4.91 8.06 -6.34
CA ALA A 79 4.44 8.56 -7.62
C ALA A 79 4.35 7.41 -8.60
N VAL A 80 3.25 7.38 -9.36
CA VAL A 80 2.99 6.38 -10.39
C VAL A 80 3.16 7.07 -11.74
N SER A 81 4.02 6.56 -12.59
CA SER A 81 4.29 7.16 -13.89
C SER A 81 4.45 6.14 -15.00
N LYS A 82 4.19 6.56 -16.23
CA LYS A 82 4.37 5.77 -17.44
C LYS A 82 4.81 6.68 -18.59
N ASP A 83 5.80 6.25 -19.35
CA ASP A 83 6.32 7.00 -20.51
C ASP A 83 6.64 8.47 -20.21
N GLY A 84 7.14 8.75 -19.00
CA GLY A 84 7.51 10.10 -18.55
C GLY A 84 6.36 10.97 -18.04
N THR A 85 5.14 10.44 -17.97
CA THR A 85 3.95 11.14 -17.45
C THR A 85 3.57 10.60 -16.08
N VAL A 86 3.30 11.49 -15.11
CA VAL A 86 2.77 11.10 -13.80
C VAL A 86 1.27 10.89 -13.91
N LEU A 87 0.82 9.70 -13.51
CA LEU A 87 -0.55 9.22 -13.69
C LEU A 87 -1.33 9.16 -12.38
N GLY A 88 -0.67 9.31 -11.23
CA GLY A 88 -1.35 9.31 -9.94
C GLY A 88 -0.40 9.08 -8.78
N LEU A 89 -0.99 8.88 -7.61
CA LEU A 89 -0.30 8.66 -6.35
C LEU A 89 -0.77 7.36 -5.71
N LEU A 90 0.19 6.59 -5.19
CA LEU A 90 -0.04 5.41 -4.41
C LEU A 90 0.27 5.72 -2.94
N ASP A 91 -0.72 5.58 -2.08
CA ASP A 91 -0.64 5.98 -0.68
C ASP A 91 -0.76 4.78 0.25
N LEU A 92 0.12 4.74 1.25
CA LEU A 92 0.03 3.84 2.39
C LEU A 92 -0.59 4.57 3.57
N TRP A 93 -1.73 4.08 4.05
CA TRP A 93 -2.45 4.65 5.17
C TRP A 93 -2.20 3.89 6.46
N LEU A 94 -2.30 4.61 7.58
CA LEU A 94 -2.25 4.06 8.93
C LEU A 94 -3.59 4.23 9.64
N LEU A 95 -3.90 3.29 10.53
CA LEU A 95 -4.96 3.40 11.51
C LEU A 95 -4.40 3.05 12.89
N ASP A 96 -4.51 3.99 13.83
CA ASP A 96 -3.95 3.88 15.19
C ASP A 96 -2.45 3.55 15.21
N GLY A 97 -1.69 4.06 14.24
CA GLY A 97 -0.25 3.80 14.09
C GLY A 97 0.10 2.43 13.49
N TYR A 98 -0.86 1.75 12.87
CA TYR A 98 -0.64 0.47 12.19
C TYR A 98 -0.98 0.52 10.70
N LEU A 99 -0.25 -0.22 9.85
CA LEU A 99 -0.52 -0.32 8.42
C LEU A 99 -2.00 -0.68 8.17
N HIS A 100 -2.70 0.08 7.35
CA HIS A 100 -4.14 -0.06 7.22
C HIS A 100 -4.59 -0.38 5.79
N SER A 101 -4.22 0.44 4.83
CA SER A 101 -4.65 0.27 3.44
C SER A 101 -3.60 0.82 2.48
N VAL A 102 -3.61 0.29 1.26
CA VAL A 102 -2.93 0.86 0.12
C VAL A 102 -3.99 1.36 -0.85
N GLU A 103 -3.91 2.64 -1.17
CA GLU A 103 -4.87 3.34 -2.01
C GLU A 103 -4.15 3.90 -3.23
N TYR A 104 -4.74 3.71 -4.41
CA TYR A 104 -4.27 4.35 -5.62
C TYR A 104 -5.24 5.45 -6.02
N MET A 105 -4.73 6.67 -6.14
CA MET A 105 -5.44 7.84 -6.62
C MET A 105 -4.97 8.18 -8.04
N PRO A 106 -5.66 7.67 -9.07
CA PRO A 106 -5.37 8.00 -10.46
C PRO A 106 -5.71 9.47 -10.77
N PHE A 107 -4.99 10.05 -11.72
CA PHE A 107 -5.36 11.29 -12.39
C PHE A 107 -6.23 10.98 -13.62
N GLU A 108 -6.87 11.99 -14.22
CA GLU A 108 -8.00 11.85 -15.17
C GLU A 108 -7.75 10.91 -16.38
N ASP A 109 -6.49 10.62 -16.70
CA ASP A 109 -6.07 9.80 -17.84
C ASP A 109 -5.78 8.31 -17.52
N ASP A 110 -5.80 7.91 -16.23
CA ASP A 110 -5.50 6.53 -15.83
C ASP A 110 -6.78 5.71 -15.54
N PRO A 111 -6.89 4.45 -16.03
CA PRO A 111 -8.07 3.60 -15.82
C PRO A 111 -8.34 3.25 -14.35
N GLY A 112 -7.44 3.57 -13.42
CA GLY A 112 -7.67 3.47 -11.98
C GLY A 112 -7.46 2.08 -11.39
N HIS A 113 -6.75 1.21 -12.11
CA HIS A 113 -6.32 -0.08 -11.57
C HIS A 113 -5.09 0.10 -10.70
N LEU A 114 -4.93 -0.77 -9.69
CA LEU A 114 -3.75 -0.74 -8.84
C LEU A 114 -2.49 -0.91 -9.69
N PRO A 115 -1.55 0.04 -9.68
CA PRO A 115 -0.41 0.01 -10.57
C PRO A 115 0.57 -1.08 -10.15
N THR A 116 1.21 -1.72 -11.12
CA THR A 116 2.29 -2.69 -10.88
C THR A 116 3.60 -2.19 -11.48
N THR A 117 4.72 -2.62 -10.92
CA THR A 117 6.08 -2.32 -11.42
C THR A 117 6.35 -2.88 -12.82
N ARG A 118 5.50 -3.77 -13.33
CA ARG A 118 5.61 -4.33 -14.69
C ARG A 118 5.17 -3.33 -15.76
N ASP A 119 4.16 -2.54 -15.43
CA ASP A 119 3.48 -1.64 -16.37
C ASP A 119 3.74 -0.16 -16.09
N TYR A 120 4.24 0.16 -14.90
CA TYR A 120 4.47 1.51 -14.40
C TYR A 120 5.83 1.65 -13.72
N THR A 121 6.38 2.86 -13.79
CA THR A 121 7.49 3.29 -12.93
C THR A 121 6.92 3.83 -11.63
N LEU A 122 7.35 3.25 -10.50
CA LEU A 122 6.91 3.62 -9.16
C LEU A 122 8.08 4.20 -8.37
N GLU A 123 7.92 5.42 -7.88
CA GLU A 123 9.00 6.13 -7.17
C GLU A 123 8.53 6.62 -5.80
N PHE A 124 9.23 6.19 -4.74
CA PHE A 124 8.96 6.66 -3.39
C PHE A 124 9.12 8.18 -3.32
N SER A 125 8.04 8.87 -2.98
CA SER A 125 7.97 10.34 -2.99
C SER A 125 8.24 10.95 -1.63
N GLY A 126 7.93 10.23 -0.54
CA GLY A 126 8.20 10.69 0.82
C GLY A 126 7.28 10.10 1.88
N ARG A 127 7.53 10.51 3.12
CA ARG A 127 6.73 10.20 4.32
C ARG A 127 6.17 11.50 4.92
N ASN A 128 4.95 11.46 5.45
CA ASN A 128 4.38 12.51 6.30
C ASN A 128 4.59 12.20 7.79
#